data_AF-A0A0F9SD95-F1
#
_entry.id   AF-A0A0F9SD95-F1
#
_cell.length_a   1.000
_cell.length_b   1.000
_cell.length_c   1.000
_cell.angle_alpha   90.00
_cell.angle_beta   90.00
_cell.angle_gamma   90.00
#
_symmetry.space_group_name_H-M   'P 1'
#
loop_
_entity.id
_entity.type
_entity.pdbx_description
1 polymer ?
#
loop_
_entity_poly.entity_id
_entity_poly.type
_entity_poly.pdbx_seq_one_letter_code
_entity_poly.pdbx_strand_id
1 'polypeptide(L)'
;MTRKKTLSILLVLAMVGVFCIGEAFSQEGRGRRSGDRGARMAEWRARMAERLKESLGATEEEWEVLSPLIEKVTTLSFQARMGGRFGRMRRGGAEGTSDQPQTEIAKATQALRELTEKEGATAEEFEAAMKALRQARAEVQKELAEARDALREVVTVKQEAQLVLWGLLE
;
A
#
# COMPACT_ATOMS: atom_id res chain seq x y z
N MET A 1 58.34 -36.88 -16.50
CA MET A 1 57.79 -35.75 -15.72
C MET A 1 57.15 -36.30 -14.47
N THR A 2 57.83 -36.17 -13.33
CA THR A 2 57.66 -36.97 -12.12
C THR A 2 57.32 -36.10 -10.90
N ARG A 3 56.51 -36.69 -10.01
CA ARG A 3 55.87 -36.14 -8.80
C ARG A 3 56.82 -35.39 -7.86
N LYS A 4 56.42 -34.21 -7.38
CA LYS A 4 57.06 -33.53 -6.23
C LYS A 4 56.37 -33.92 -4.93
N LYS A 5 57.16 -34.52 -4.03
CA LYS A 5 56.84 -34.87 -2.65
C LYS A 5 57.27 -33.72 -1.71
N THR A 6 56.50 -33.52 -0.65
CA THR A 6 56.89 -33.19 0.75
C THR A 6 57.88 -32.05 1.02
N LEU A 7 57.52 -31.11 1.91
CA LEU A 7 58.06 -30.93 3.28
C LEU A 7 57.65 -29.54 3.85
N SER A 8 57.08 -29.48 5.05
CA SER A 8 57.64 -28.73 6.20
C SER A 8 56.61 -28.22 7.25
N ILE A 9 56.59 -28.95 8.37
CA ILE A 9 56.70 -28.47 9.78
C ILE A 9 55.44 -27.99 10.53
N LEU A 10 55.02 -28.87 11.46
CA LEU A 10 54.21 -28.72 12.68
C LEU A 10 54.85 -27.71 13.68
N LEU A 11 54.09 -26.75 14.24
CA LEU A 11 53.41 -26.76 15.55
C LEU A 11 54.30 -26.42 16.77
N VAL A 12 54.07 -25.27 17.41
CA VAL A 12 54.11 -25.09 18.89
C VAL A 12 53.12 -23.99 19.30
N LEU A 13 52.20 -24.36 20.20
CA LEU A 13 51.22 -23.53 20.91
C LEU A 13 51.89 -22.53 21.87
N ALA A 14 51.29 -21.33 22.00
CA ALA A 14 51.20 -20.63 23.27
C ALA A 14 49.86 -19.87 23.35
N MET A 15 48.94 -20.37 24.15
CA MET A 15 47.63 -19.78 24.43
C MET A 15 47.62 -19.24 25.87
N VAL A 16 47.64 -17.93 26.05
CA VAL A 16 47.16 -17.14 27.21
C VAL A 16 46.94 -15.72 26.64
N GLY A 17 45.80 -15.05 26.61
CA GLY A 17 44.60 -15.09 27.44
C GLY A 17 44.35 -13.67 27.99
N VAL A 18 43.84 -12.72 27.19
CA VAL A 18 43.16 -11.51 27.71
C VAL A 18 42.01 -11.14 26.78
N PHE A 19 40.84 -11.26 27.38
CA PHE A 19 39.52 -10.88 26.96
C PHE A 19 39.36 -9.36 27.11
N CYS A 20 39.10 -8.63 26.02
CA CYS A 20 38.38 -7.36 26.00
C CYS A 20 37.97 -7.09 24.54
N ILE A 21 36.89 -7.77 24.14
CA ILE A 21 36.14 -7.51 22.90
C ILE A 21 35.61 -6.09 23.01
N GLY A 22 36.25 -5.19 22.29
CA GLY A 22 35.96 -3.77 22.35
C GLY A 22 35.92 -3.15 20.96
N GLU A 23 35.18 -3.73 20.01
CA GLU A 23 34.76 -3.00 18.81
C GLU A 23 33.33 -3.40 18.39
N ALA A 24 32.42 -2.46 18.62
CA ALA A 24 31.27 -2.16 17.76
C ALA A 24 30.13 -3.21 17.61
N PHE A 25 29.46 -3.55 18.72
CA PHE A 25 27.99 -3.64 18.67
C PHE A 25 27.43 -2.20 18.61
N SER A 26 27.43 -1.61 17.41
CA SER A 26 26.73 -0.36 17.16
C SER A 26 25.90 -0.49 15.90
N GLN A 27 24.57 -0.41 16.10
CA GLN A 27 23.54 -0.29 15.08
C GLN A 27 23.13 -1.56 14.30
N GLU A 28 22.84 -2.66 14.99
CA GLU A 28 21.91 -3.65 14.44
C GLU A 28 20.50 -3.44 15.01
N GLY A 29 19.91 -2.29 14.68
CA GLY A 29 18.62 -1.89 15.25
C GLY A 29 17.78 -0.95 14.38
N ARG A 30 18.13 -0.73 13.11
CA ARG A 30 17.39 0.20 12.24
C ARG A 30 17.29 -0.26 10.78
N GLY A 31 17.07 -1.56 10.55
CA GLY A 31 16.86 -2.12 9.19
C GLY A 31 15.52 -2.81 8.96
N ARG A 32 14.82 -3.29 9.99
CA ARG A 32 13.63 -4.16 9.86
C ARG A 32 12.28 -3.42 9.90
N ARG A 33 12.11 -2.29 9.20
CA ARG A 33 10.81 -1.55 9.28
C ARG A 33 10.21 -1.12 7.96
N SER A 34 10.89 -1.32 6.83
CA SER A 34 10.37 -0.90 5.53
C SER A 34 9.70 -2.03 4.74
N GLY A 35 10.33 -3.21 4.65
CA GLY A 35 9.77 -4.37 3.92
C GLY A 35 8.56 -5.04 4.59
N ASP A 36 8.46 -4.93 5.91
CA ASP A 36 7.38 -5.54 6.72
C ASP A 36 6.01 -4.87 6.50
N ARG A 37 5.99 -3.57 6.17
CA ARG A 37 4.72 -2.82 6.04
C ARG A 37 3.89 -3.24 4.83
N GLY A 38 4.52 -3.49 3.69
CA GLY A 38 3.81 -3.91 2.47
C GLY A 38 3.19 -5.30 2.63
N ALA A 39 3.98 -6.27 3.10
CA ALA A 39 3.53 -7.63 3.37
C ALA A 39 2.41 -7.65 4.43
N ARG A 40 2.57 -6.90 5.53
CA ARG A 40 1.56 -6.76 6.57
C ARG A 40 0.25 -6.15 6.07
N MET A 41 0.30 -5.22 5.12
CA MET A 41 -0.90 -4.64 4.51
C MET A 41 -1.61 -5.60 3.55
N ALA A 42 -0.85 -6.43 2.82
CA ALA A 42 -1.42 -7.48 1.98
C ALA A 42 -2.08 -8.56 2.85
N GLU A 43 -1.41 -9.01 3.91
CA GLU A 43 -1.96 -9.96 4.89
C GLU A 43 -3.19 -9.39 5.61
N TRP A 44 -3.16 -8.11 5.97
CA TRP A 44 -4.33 -7.44 6.55
C TRP A 44 -5.52 -7.41 5.57
N ARG A 45 -5.28 -7.09 4.29
CA ARG A 45 -6.32 -7.13 3.25
C ARG A 45 -6.89 -8.53 3.06
N ALA A 46 -6.05 -9.56 2.99
CA ALA A 46 -6.49 -10.94 2.88
C ALA A 46 -7.38 -11.35 4.06
N ARG A 47 -6.96 -11.05 5.30
CA ARG A 47 -7.80 -11.32 6.49
C ARG A 47 -9.12 -10.58 6.49
N MET A 48 -9.15 -9.34 5.99
CA MET A 48 -10.39 -8.58 5.86
C MET A 48 -11.32 -9.20 4.81
N ALA A 49 -10.77 -9.63 3.68
CA ALA A 49 -11.52 -10.29 2.62
C ALA A 49 -12.16 -11.60 3.11
N GLU A 50 -11.40 -12.45 3.81
CA GLU A 50 -11.94 -13.69 4.39
C GLU A 50 -13.06 -13.42 5.42
N ARG A 51 -12.86 -12.45 6.32
CA ARG A 51 -13.91 -12.05 7.28
C ARG A 51 -15.18 -11.56 6.59
N LEU A 52 -15.01 -10.82 5.50
CA LEU A 52 -16.14 -10.31 4.73
C LEU A 52 -16.88 -11.48 4.05
N LYS A 53 -16.15 -12.38 3.38
CA LYS A 53 -16.69 -13.61 2.78
C LYS A 53 -17.50 -14.43 3.79
N GLU A 54 -16.91 -14.73 4.95
CA GLU A 54 -17.56 -15.44 6.05
C GLU A 54 -18.82 -14.70 6.54
N SER A 55 -18.73 -13.37 6.70
CA SER A 55 -19.88 -12.58 7.15
C SER A 55 -21.04 -12.63 6.15
N LEU A 56 -20.74 -12.56 4.86
CA LEU A 56 -21.73 -12.65 3.78
C LEU A 56 -22.29 -14.07 3.62
N GLY A 57 -21.63 -15.07 4.20
CA GLY A 57 -21.96 -16.48 4.03
C GLY A 57 -21.88 -16.92 2.57
N ALA A 58 -21.01 -16.28 1.78
CA ALA A 58 -20.88 -16.54 0.35
C ALA A 58 -20.18 -17.89 0.10
N THR A 59 -20.70 -18.67 -0.85
CA THR A 59 -19.98 -19.88 -1.32
C THR A 59 -18.71 -19.49 -2.09
N GLU A 60 -17.89 -20.47 -2.47
CA GLU A 60 -16.70 -20.18 -3.29
C GLU A 60 -17.11 -19.59 -4.64
N GLU A 61 -18.13 -20.17 -5.27
CA GLU A 61 -18.62 -19.74 -6.58
C GLU A 61 -19.24 -18.34 -6.53
N GLU A 62 -20.01 -18.03 -5.48
CA GLU A 62 -20.52 -16.68 -5.26
C GLU A 62 -19.37 -15.70 -4.98
N TRP A 63 -18.37 -16.12 -4.23
CA TRP A 63 -17.23 -15.27 -3.89
C TRP A 63 -16.36 -14.94 -5.10
N GLU A 64 -16.21 -15.84 -6.06
CA GLU A 64 -15.52 -15.55 -7.33
C GLU A 64 -16.17 -14.39 -8.10
N VAL A 65 -17.50 -14.23 -7.99
CA VAL A 65 -18.24 -13.13 -8.61
C VAL A 65 -18.20 -11.86 -7.74
N LEU A 66 -18.40 -12.00 -6.43
CA LEU A 66 -18.52 -10.87 -5.50
C LEU A 66 -17.17 -10.19 -5.21
N SER A 67 -16.10 -10.98 -5.07
CA SER A 67 -14.75 -10.50 -4.72
C SER A 67 -14.27 -9.35 -5.60
N PRO A 68 -14.25 -9.44 -6.95
CA PRO A 68 -13.78 -8.35 -7.80
C PRO A 68 -14.65 -7.09 -7.70
N LEU A 69 -15.97 -7.21 -7.49
CA LEU A 69 -16.88 -6.07 -7.33
C LEU A 69 -16.66 -5.37 -5.99
N ILE A 70 -16.50 -6.15 -4.91
CA ILE A 70 -16.17 -5.65 -3.57
C ILE A 70 -14.80 -4.96 -3.58
N GLU A 71 -13.80 -5.54 -4.25
CA GLU A 71 -12.48 -4.92 -4.37
C GLU A 71 -12.55 -3.59 -5.13
N LYS A 72 -13.35 -3.53 -6.22
CA LYS A 72 -13.59 -2.30 -6.98
C LYS A 72 -14.24 -1.22 -6.09
N VAL A 73 -15.32 -1.55 -5.38
CA VAL A 73 -16.01 -0.62 -4.46
C VAL A 73 -15.08 -0.16 -3.34
N THR A 74 -14.32 -1.07 -2.73
CA THR A 74 -13.37 -0.74 -1.66
C THR A 74 -12.29 0.20 -2.16
N THR A 75 -11.73 -0.08 -3.34
CA THR A 75 -10.70 0.73 -3.98
C THR A 75 -11.22 2.13 -4.32
N LEU A 76 -12.40 2.25 -4.93
CA LEU A 76 -13.01 3.53 -5.27
C LEU A 76 -13.44 4.32 -4.04
N SER A 77 -14.02 3.66 -3.02
CA SER A 77 -14.36 4.26 -1.73
C SER A 77 -13.12 4.83 -1.05
N PHE A 78 -12.02 4.09 -1.11
CA PHE A 78 -10.74 4.54 -0.60
C PHE A 78 -10.24 5.79 -1.35
N GLN A 79 -10.27 5.77 -2.69
CA GLN A 79 -9.86 6.91 -3.51
C GLN A 79 -10.73 8.15 -3.25
N ALA A 80 -12.05 7.97 -3.18
CA ALA A 80 -13.03 9.02 -2.89
C ALA A 80 -12.79 9.67 -1.52
N ARG A 81 -12.53 8.86 -0.49
CA ARG A 81 -12.42 9.34 0.91
C ARG A 81 -11.02 9.84 1.28
N MET A 82 -9.98 9.18 0.77
CA MET A 82 -8.58 9.46 1.14
C MET A 82 -7.83 10.22 0.05
N GLY A 83 -8.54 10.71 -0.97
CA GLY A 83 -8.10 11.45 -2.16
C GLY A 83 -7.18 12.66 -1.91
N GLY A 84 -5.93 12.37 -1.53
CA GLY A 84 -4.88 13.33 -1.22
C GLY A 84 -4.05 13.02 0.03
N ARG A 85 -4.54 12.17 0.94
CA ARG A 85 -3.83 11.76 2.17
C ARG A 85 -2.95 10.52 1.96
N PHE A 86 -3.31 9.66 1.01
CA PHE A 86 -2.54 8.45 0.70
C PHE A 86 -1.16 8.74 0.11
N GLY A 87 -1.03 9.80 -0.68
CA GLY A 87 0.28 10.27 -1.18
C GLY A 87 1.26 10.62 -0.06
N ARG A 88 0.76 10.99 1.13
CA ARG A 88 1.61 11.28 2.30
C ARG A 88 1.98 10.02 3.10
N MET A 89 1.08 9.03 3.19
CA MET A 89 1.38 7.75 3.82
C MET A 89 2.41 6.93 3.02
N ARG A 90 2.45 7.12 1.69
CA ARG A 90 3.46 6.54 0.79
C ARG A 90 4.83 7.24 0.84
N ARG A 91 4.88 8.50 1.30
CA ARG A 91 6.13 9.30 1.40
C ARG A 91 6.87 9.14 2.74
N GLY A 92 6.22 8.58 3.77
CA GLY A 92 6.81 8.32 5.09
C GLY A 92 7.58 6.99 5.23
N GLY A 93 7.98 6.40 4.11
CA GLY A 93 8.66 5.10 4.10
C GLY A 93 9.08 4.68 2.72
N ALA A 94 10.39 4.62 2.51
CA ALA A 94 11.06 4.24 1.27
C ALA A 94 11.11 5.36 0.22
N GLU A 95 12.28 6.00 0.16
CA GLU A 95 12.91 6.35 -1.09
C GLU A 95 13.00 5.07 -1.93
N GLY A 96 12.03 4.88 -2.80
CA GLY A 96 11.83 3.65 -3.54
C GLY A 96 10.78 3.90 -4.61
N THR A 97 11.26 4.05 -5.84
CA THR A 97 10.55 4.13 -7.11
C THR A 97 9.18 3.46 -7.03
N SER A 98 8.15 4.29 -6.95
CA SER A 98 6.81 3.82 -6.70
C SER A 98 6.06 3.85 -8.05
N ASP A 99 6.43 2.91 -8.92
CA ASP A 99 5.94 2.73 -10.30
C ASP A 99 4.46 2.28 -10.38
N GLN A 100 3.65 2.61 -9.36
CA GLN A 100 2.20 2.45 -9.47
C GLN A 100 1.61 3.77 -9.96
N PRO A 101 0.73 3.73 -10.98
CA PRO A 101 0.12 4.92 -11.54
C PRO A 101 -0.57 5.72 -10.43
N GLN A 102 -0.21 6.99 -10.29
CA GLN A 102 -0.92 7.89 -9.41
C GLN A 102 -2.35 8.07 -9.94
N THR A 103 -3.34 7.92 -9.07
CA THR A 103 -4.76 8.25 -9.38
C THR A 103 -4.87 9.71 -9.81
N GLU A 104 -5.82 10.05 -10.67
CA GLU A 104 -6.03 11.43 -11.13
C GLU A 104 -6.28 12.41 -9.97
N ILE A 105 -6.99 11.99 -8.92
CA ILE A 105 -7.15 12.80 -7.70
C ILE A 105 -5.80 13.12 -7.04
N ALA A 106 -4.88 12.15 -6.98
CA ALA A 106 -3.56 12.33 -6.39
C ALA A 106 -2.71 13.30 -7.21
N LYS A 107 -2.72 13.17 -8.54
CA LYS A 107 -2.03 14.10 -9.46
C LYS A 107 -2.58 15.52 -9.30
N ALA A 108 -3.89 15.70 -9.38
CA ALA A 108 -4.53 17.01 -9.23
C ALA A 108 -4.31 17.62 -7.84
N THR A 109 -4.28 16.79 -6.79
CA THR A 109 -3.94 17.24 -5.43
C THR A 109 -2.49 17.70 -5.34
N GLN A 110 -1.56 16.97 -5.96
CA GLN A 110 -0.15 17.34 -5.98
C GLN A 110 0.05 18.65 -6.75
N ALA A 111 -0.55 18.79 -7.93
CA ALA A 111 -0.47 20.01 -8.73
C ALA A 111 -0.98 21.24 -7.95
N LEU A 112 -2.12 21.13 -7.26
CA LEU A 112 -2.64 22.22 -6.43
C LEU A 112 -1.70 22.56 -5.27
N ARG A 113 -1.04 21.57 -4.66
CA ARG A 113 -0.06 21.81 -3.58
C ARG A 113 1.19 22.50 -4.09
N GLU A 114 1.77 22.01 -5.19
CA GLU A 114 2.93 22.64 -5.81
C GLU A 114 2.61 24.10 -6.19
N LEU A 115 1.39 24.35 -6.67
CA LEU A 115 0.94 25.71 -6.96
C LEU A 115 0.82 26.59 -5.72
N THR A 116 0.40 26.04 -4.56
CA THR A 116 0.40 26.80 -3.29
C THR A 116 1.81 27.10 -2.76
N GLU A 117 2.81 26.34 -3.19
CA GLU A 117 4.22 26.53 -2.83
C GLU A 117 4.97 27.44 -3.84
N LYS A 118 4.41 27.64 -5.04
CA LYS A 118 4.98 28.48 -6.10
C LYS A 118 4.76 29.97 -5.80
N GLU A 119 5.85 30.73 -5.74
CA GLU A 119 5.79 32.19 -5.69
C GLU A 119 5.27 32.78 -7.02
N GLY A 120 4.41 33.79 -6.94
CA GLY A 120 3.87 34.47 -8.13
C GLY A 120 2.83 33.68 -8.92
N ALA A 121 2.28 32.59 -8.37
CA ALA A 121 1.16 31.89 -8.98
C ALA A 121 -0.06 32.81 -9.15
N THR A 122 -0.73 32.73 -10.30
CA THR A 122 -1.87 33.62 -10.61
C THR A 122 -3.19 33.05 -10.09
N ALA A 123 -4.19 33.92 -9.92
CA ALA A 123 -5.54 33.48 -9.53
C ALA A 123 -6.13 32.47 -10.54
N GLU A 124 -5.91 32.67 -11.84
CA GLU A 124 -6.37 31.77 -12.90
C GLU A 124 -5.72 30.38 -12.79
N GLU A 125 -4.42 30.30 -12.45
CA GLU A 125 -3.74 29.02 -12.21
C GLU A 125 -4.40 28.26 -11.03
N PHE A 126 -4.73 28.97 -9.94
CA PHE A 126 -5.40 28.37 -8.78
C PHE A 126 -6.81 27.89 -9.10
N GLU A 127 -7.58 28.67 -9.84
CA GLU A 127 -8.94 28.28 -10.27
C GLU A 127 -8.92 27.03 -11.15
N ALA A 128 -8.00 26.97 -12.11
CA ALA A 128 -7.81 25.81 -12.97
C ALA A 128 -7.43 24.55 -12.17
N ALA A 129 -6.46 24.65 -11.26
CA ALA A 129 -6.03 23.53 -10.42
C ALA A 129 -7.14 23.02 -9.48
N MET A 130 -7.89 23.94 -8.86
CA MET A 130 -9.05 23.57 -8.03
C MET A 130 -10.16 22.92 -8.86
N LYS A 131 -10.44 23.42 -10.07
CA LYS A 131 -11.42 22.82 -10.97
C LYS A 131 -11.02 21.40 -11.34
N ALA A 132 -9.76 21.18 -11.72
CA ALA A 132 -9.24 19.86 -12.04
C ALA A 132 -9.39 18.88 -10.86
N LEU A 133 -9.04 19.30 -9.64
CA LEU A 133 -9.21 18.46 -8.45
C LEU A 133 -10.68 18.13 -8.16
N ARG A 134 -11.59 19.09 -8.33
CA ARG A 134 -13.03 18.85 -8.16
C ARG A 134 -13.57 17.87 -9.21
N GLN A 135 -13.17 18.02 -10.47
CA GLN A 135 -13.55 17.10 -11.56
C GLN A 135 -13.05 15.70 -11.30
N ALA A 136 -11.77 15.52 -10.94
CA ALA A 136 -11.21 14.21 -10.62
C ALA A 136 -11.95 13.53 -9.46
N ARG A 137 -12.40 14.29 -8.45
CA ARG A 137 -13.24 13.75 -7.36
C ARG A 137 -14.63 13.35 -7.85
N ALA A 138 -15.26 14.17 -8.70
CA ALA A 138 -16.59 13.88 -9.22
C ALA A 138 -16.60 12.60 -10.06
N GLU A 139 -15.59 12.37 -10.89
CA GLU A 139 -15.47 11.15 -11.69
C GLU A 139 -15.34 9.90 -10.81
N VAL A 140 -14.47 9.92 -9.79
CA VAL A 140 -14.34 8.77 -8.87
C VAL A 140 -15.63 8.52 -8.08
N GLN A 141 -16.37 9.57 -7.71
CA GLN A 141 -17.67 9.41 -7.05
C GLN A 141 -18.71 8.77 -7.99
N LYS A 142 -18.71 9.15 -9.27
CA LYS A 142 -19.56 8.54 -10.29
C LYS A 142 -19.20 7.06 -10.48
N GLU A 143 -17.92 6.74 -10.67
CA GLU A 143 -17.46 5.35 -10.81
C GLU A 143 -17.78 4.52 -9.56
N LEU A 144 -17.68 5.12 -8.37
CA LEU A 144 -18.05 4.45 -7.12
C LEU A 144 -19.54 4.13 -7.07
N ALA A 145 -20.40 5.07 -7.49
CA ALA A 145 -21.84 4.84 -7.57
C ALA A 145 -22.16 3.68 -8.53
N GLU A 146 -21.59 3.70 -9.73
CA GLU A 146 -21.75 2.63 -10.73
C GLU A 146 -21.25 1.26 -10.21
N ALA A 147 -20.12 1.25 -9.50
CA ALA A 147 -19.59 0.02 -8.90
C ALA A 147 -20.47 -0.52 -7.77
N ARG A 148 -21.09 0.36 -6.98
CA ARG A 148 -22.04 0.00 -5.93
C ARG A 148 -23.33 -0.57 -6.53
N ASP A 149 -23.83 0.02 -7.61
CA ASP A 149 -25.01 -0.47 -8.30
C ASP A 149 -24.75 -1.86 -8.91
N ALA A 150 -23.62 -2.06 -9.58
CA ALA A 150 -23.22 -3.37 -10.09
C ALA A 150 -23.08 -4.43 -8.98
N LEU A 151 -22.58 -4.05 -7.80
CA LEU A 151 -22.54 -4.96 -6.64
C LEU A 151 -23.95 -5.29 -6.13
N ARG A 152 -24.87 -4.31 -6.12
CA ARG A 152 -26.26 -4.50 -5.68
C ARG A 152 -27.01 -5.50 -6.57
N GLU A 153 -26.74 -5.52 -7.87
CA GLU A 153 -27.38 -6.43 -8.83
C GLU A 153 -27.12 -7.92 -8.58
N VAL A 154 -26.02 -8.25 -7.89
CA VAL A 154 -25.56 -9.64 -7.73
C VAL A 154 -25.62 -10.15 -6.28
N VAL A 155 -26.01 -9.30 -5.33
CA VAL A 155 -26.12 -9.68 -3.91
C VAL A 155 -27.57 -9.93 -3.52
N THR A 156 -27.76 -10.80 -2.52
CA THR A 156 -29.05 -10.95 -1.86
C THR A 156 -29.33 -9.78 -0.92
N VAL A 157 -30.59 -9.56 -0.55
CA VAL A 157 -31.00 -8.52 0.42
C VAL A 157 -30.25 -8.63 1.75
N LYS A 158 -29.99 -9.85 2.23
CA LYS A 158 -29.22 -10.07 3.47
C LYS A 158 -27.77 -9.61 3.31
N GLN A 159 -27.14 -9.98 2.19
CA GLN A 159 -25.76 -9.57 1.89
C GLN A 159 -25.65 -8.06 1.68
N GLU A 160 -26.63 -7.44 1.01
CA GLU A 160 -26.70 -5.99 0.87
C GLU A 160 -26.74 -5.30 2.24
N ALA A 161 -27.63 -5.73 3.14
CA ALA A 161 -27.70 -5.17 4.49
C ALA A 161 -26.36 -5.31 5.25
N GLN A 162 -25.67 -6.43 5.07
CA GLN A 162 -24.33 -6.60 5.66
C GLN A 162 -23.34 -5.62 5.03
N LEU A 163 -23.30 -5.50 3.70
CA LEU A 163 -22.43 -4.57 2.99
C LEU A 163 -22.68 -3.10 3.35
N VAL A 164 -23.93 -2.73 3.67
CA VAL A 164 -24.27 -1.42 4.23
C VAL A 164 -23.67 -1.24 5.62
N LEU A 165 -23.77 -2.25 6.50
CA LEU A 165 -23.14 -2.22 7.83
C LEU A 165 -21.60 -2.14 7.75
N TRP A 166 -21.02 -2.75 6.72
CA TRP A 166 -19.59 -2.64 6.41
C TRP A 166 -19.21 -1.29 5.76
N GLY A 167 -20.19 -0.45 5.39
CA GLY A 167 -19.99 0.84 4.74
C GLY A 167 -19.55 0.76 3.28
N LEU A 168 -19.76 -0.39 2.63
CA LEU A 168 -19.43 -0.61 1.21
C LEU A 168 -20.59 -0.21 0.30
N LEU A 169 -21.83 -0.49 0.73
CA LEU A 169 -23.07 -0.02 0.09
C LEU A 169 -23.74 1.05 0.96
N GLU A 170 -24.75 1.73 0.40
CA GLU A 170 -25.59 2.73 1.05
C GLU A 170 -27.07 2.32 0.95
#